data_AF-A0A367J0V2-F1
#
_entry.id   AF-A0A367J0V2-F1
#
_cell.length_a   1.000
_cell.length_b   1.000
_cell.length_c   1.000
_cell.angle_alpha   90.00
_cell.angle_beta   90.00
_cell.angle_gamma   90.00
#
_symmetry.space_group_name_H-M   'P 1'
#
loop_
_entity.id
_entity.type
_entity.pdbx_description
1 polymer ?
#
loop_
_entity_poly.entity_id
_entity_poly.type
_entity_poly.pdbx_seq_one_letter_code
_entity_poly.pdbx_strand_id
1 'polypeptide(L)'
;MSHQIQHFEQDRAYGLSLSMNAPVLVPVGILSTLHLLDNLQTQFGRLIISVTAAPLLSDELRDEEEEDSDFNETAFAQILDMTTPQEDHERVDDYHRLAHWLAAVGAIVEALWKSDTKTANKLINTILEKIPLSLVSREMMGSDVDMVGHKERLNQLDGLTKKSIIHTLVGAALLKKGKSEDLLRGVEELWNAEKIKMTMKTLLARIDNNHEHRNQILKDSEDIIDLESSVLGLAEFVTAVTGLEAWIIAWRLIPTLVEDGDAWEAKLTEQVRNSSLQLRRMIRRHSLDGLRTNHEIIERLTRLGAYASSQLDDVDSACEV
;
A
#
# COMPACT_ATOMS: atom_id res chain seq x y z
N MET A 1 12.47 -70.83 19.52
CA MET A 1 11.02 -70.84 19.77
C MET A 1 10.60 -69.42 20.08
N SER A 2 9.68 -68.94 19.26
CA SER A 2 9.11 -67.60 19.16
C SER A 2 8.09 -67.33 20.28
N HIS A 3 7.78 -66.04 20.48
CA HIS A 3 6.50 -65.41 20.88
C HIS A 3 6.78 -64.26 21.87
N GLN A 4 6.81 -63.01 21.40
CA GLN A 4 5.67 -62.08 21.19
C GLN A 4 5.06 -61.59 22.51
N ILE A 5 5.46 -60.39 22.93
CA ILE A 5 4.65 -59.54 23.80
C ILE A 5 3.87 -58.59 22.89
N GLN A 6 2.56 -58.59 23.11
CA GLN A 6 1.52 -57.93 22.33
C GLN A 6 1.68 -56.40 22.32
N HIS A 7 1.27 -55.85 21.17
CA HIS A 7 1.09 -54.43 20.88
C HIS A 7 0.35 -53.67 21.99
N PHE A 8 0.95 -52.60 22.49
CA PHE A 8 0.20 -51.43 22.95
C PHE A 8 0.04 -50.49 21.76
N GLU A 9 -1.21 -50.12 21.51
CA GLU A 9 -1.65 -49.31 20.39
C GLU A 9 -1.00 -47.93 20.39
N GLN A 10 -0.70 -47.47 19.18
CA GLN A 10 -0.14 -46.16 18.86
C GLN A 10 -1.20 -45.07 19.07
N ASP A 11 -1.20 -44.43 20.23
CA ASP A 11 -1.64 -43.04 20.31
C ASP A 11 -0.45 -42.14 19.99
N ARG A 12 -0.34 -41.75 18.71
CA ARG A 12 0.50 -40.63 18.29
C ARG A 12 -0.10 -39.35 18.86
N ALA A 13 0.28 -39.01 20.09
CA ALA A 13 0.17 -37.66 20.58
C ALA A 13 1.05 -36.76 19.69
N TYR A 14 0.43 -36.07 18.72
CA TYR A 14 1.05 -34.93 18.04
C TYR A 14 1.10 -33.76 19.04
N GLY A 15 1.98 -33.86 20.03
CA GLY A 15 2.31 -32.76 20.91
C GLY A 15 3.17 -31.76 20.14
N LEU A 16 2.68 -30.52 20.00
CA LEU A 16 3.49 -29.37 19.61
C LEU A 16 4.60 -29.21 20.64
N SER A 17 5.80 -29.69 20.31
CA SER A 17 7.00 -29.45 21.10
C SER A 17 7.45 -28.01 20.87
N LEU A 18 7.00 -27.10 21.73
CA LEU A 18 7.60 -25.78 21.84
C LEU A 18 9.04 -25.95 22.33
N SER A 19 10.01 -25.67 21.45
CA SER A 19 11.45 -25.62 21.75
C SER A 19 11.70 -24.78 23.01
N MET A 20 12.66 -25.15 23.86
CA MET A 20 13.06 -24.34 25.03
C MET A 20 13.55 -22.91 24.68
N ASN A 21 13.82 -22.62 23.39
CA ASN A 21 14.15 -21.27 22.92
C ASN A 21 12.91 -20.47 22.46
N ALA A 22 11.76 -21.12 22.29
CA ALA A 22 10.50 -20.48 21.88
C ALA A 22 9.92 -19.46 22.89
N PRO A 23 10.04 -19.64 24.23
CA PRO A 23 9.48 -18.70 25.20
C PRO A 23 10.16 -17.31 25.20
N VAL A 24 11.40 -17.21 24.71
CA VAL A 24 12.20 -15.97 24.71
C VAL A 24 12.26 -15.33 23.32
N LEU A 25 12.36 -16.12 22.26
CA LEU A 25 12.46 -15.61 20.89
C LEU A 25 11.16 -15.00 20.37
N VAL A 26 10.01 -15.58 20.75
CA VAL A 26 8.70 -15.12 20.26
C VAL A 26 8.35 -13.73 20.80
N PRO A 27 8.49 -13.41 22.10
CA PRO A 27 8.24 -12.05 22.59
C PRO A 27 9.19 -11.00 22.02
N VAL A 28 10.49 -11.33 21.86
CA VAL A 28 11.48 -10.39 21.32
C VAL A 28 11.23 -10.10 19.84
N GLY A 29 10.93 -11.13 19.03
CA GLY A 29 10.56 -10.95 17.63
C GLY A 29 9.30 -10.10 17.46
N ILE A 30 8.27 -10.35 18.26
CA ILE A 30 7.02 -9.56 18.25
C ILE A 30 7.28 -8.11 18.65
N LEU A 31 8.02 -7.86 19.73
CA LEU A 31 8.35 -6.51 20.18
C LEU A 31 9.20 -5.75 19.17
N SER A 32 10.17 -6.43 18.53
CA SER A 32 10.98 -5.86 17.45
C SER A 32 10.12 -5.45 16.26
N THR A 33 9.24 -6.33 15.79
CA THR A 33 8.30 -6.01 14.70
C THR A 33 7.37 -4.86 15.06
N LEU A 34 6.83 -4.81 16.29
CA LEU A 34 5.99 -3.70 16.74
C LEU A 34 6.76 -2.37 16.75
N HIS A 35 8.01 -2.37 17.22
CA HIS A 35 8.86 -1.19 17.19
C HIS A 35 9.15 -0.73 15.75
N LEU A 36 9.40 -1.67 14.83
CA LEU A 36 9.59 -1.36 13.41
C LEU A 36 8.32 -0.77 12.79
N LEU A 37 7.14 -1.30 13.11
CA LEU A 37 5.86 -0.76 12.63
C LEU A 37 5.58 0.65 13.19
N ASP A 38 5.93 0.92 14.46
CA ASP A 38 5.80 2.25 15.06
C ASP A 38 6.71 3.28 14.39
N ASN A 39 7.96 2.87 14.11
CA ASN A 39 8.88 3.69 13.32
C ASN A 39 8.34 3.94 11.91
N LEU A 40 7.85 2.90 11.22
CA LEU A 40 7.23 3.03 9.90
C LEU A 40 6.02 3.97 9.91
N GLN A 41 5.17 3.92 10.94
CA GLN A 41 4.05 4.85 11.09
C GLN A 41 4.54 6.30 11.08
N THR A 42 5.60 6.58 11.83
CA THR A 42 6.24 7.90 11.88
C THR A 42 6.85 8.29 10.53
N GLN A 43 7.60 7.39 9.88
CA GLN A 43 8.24 7.69 8.60
C GLN A 43 7.22 7.91 7.47
N PHE A 44 6.16 7.11 7.41
CA PHE A 44 5.08 7.35 6.45
C PHE A 44 4.37 8.68 6.73
N GLY A 45 4.13 9.04 8.00
CA GLY A 45 3.59 10.35 8.35
C GLY A 45 4.44 11.50 7.80
N ARG A 46 5.77 11.42 7.98
CA ARG A 46 6.73 12.41 7.44
C ARG A 46 6.74 12.43 5.91
N LEU A 47 6.75 11.27 5.29
CA LEU A 47 6.74 11.14 3.82
C LEU A 47 5.48 11.77 3.24
N ILE A 48 4.31 11.54 3.85
CA ILE A 48 3.07 12.16 3.40
C ILE A 48 3.17 13.68 3.46
N ILE A 49 3.67 14.26 4.55
CA ILE A 49 3.88 15.71 4.66
C ILE A 49 4.80 16.19 3.54
N SER A 50 5.91 15.48 3.29
CA SER A 50 6.86 15.82 2.23
C SER A 50 6.25 15.79 0.82
N VAL A 51 5.50 14.73 0.48
CA VAL A 51 4.92 14.54 -0.86
C VAL A 51 3.73 15.48 -1.09
N THR A 52 3.08 15.95 -0.02
CA THR A 52 1.89 16.81 -0.11
C THR A 52 2.14 18.28 0.19
N ALA A 53 3.36 18.65 0.59
CA ALA A 53 3.77 20.03 0.82
C ALA A 53 3.51 20.90 -0.43
N ALA A 54 3.31 22.21 -0.22
CA ALA A 54 3.37 23.16 -1.33
C ALA A 54 4.73 23.02 -2.04
N PRO A 55 4.80 23.01 -3.38
CA PRO A 55 6.05 23.28 -4.06
C PRO A 55 6.54 24.62 -3.51
N LEU A 56 7.67 24.61 -2.79
CA LEU A 56 8.30 25.86 -2.41
C LEU A 56 8.60 26.59 -3.72
N LEU A 57 8.14 27.83 -3.83
CA LEU A 57 8.30 28.73 -4.98
C LEU A 57 9.78 29.13 -5.23
N SER A 58 10.71 28.27 -4.91
CA SER A 58 12.15 28.50 -4.87
C SER A 58 12.87 27.31 -5.51
N ASP A 59 12.64 27.15 -6.81
CA ASP A 59 13.48 26.37 -7.72
C ASP A 59 14.82 27.09 -8.00
N GLU A 60 15.09 28.21 -7.32
CA GLU A 60 16.31 29.03 -7.46
C GLU A 60 17.35 28.81 -6.33
N LEU A 61 17.10 27.90 -5.38
CA LEU A 61 18.03 27.63 -4.26
C LEU A 61 18.33 26.14 -4.04
N ARG A 62 18.08 25.29 -5.04
CA ARG A 62 18.65 23.94 -5.01
C ARG A 62 20.12 24.06 -5.37
N ASP A 63 20.94 24.21 -4.34
CA ASP A 63 22.38 24.08 -4.43
C ASP A 63 22.71 22.79 -5.19
N GLU A 64 23.46 22.93 -6.27
CA GLU A 64 23.92 21.85 -7.18
C GLU A 64 24.96 20.91 -6.51
N GLU A 65 25.01 20.84 -5.18
CA GLU A 65 26.03 20.07 -4.43
C GLU A 65 25.56 18.68 -3.97
N GLU A 66 24.32 18.27 -4.25
CA GLU A 66 23.78 16.93 -3.86
C GLU A 66 23.82 15.87 -4.97
N GLU A 67 24.61 16.04 -6.04
CA GLU A 67 24.67 15.04 -7.14
C GLU A 67 25.64 13.87 -6.93
N ASP A 68 26.44 13.81 -5.85
CA ASP A 68 27.47 12.77 -5.66
C ASP A 68 27.52 12.17 -4.23
N SER A 69 26.37 11.86 -3.60
CA SER A 69 26.35 11.02 -2.40
C SER A 69 25.89 9.59 -2.72
N ASP A 70 26.85 8.66 -2.75
CA ASP A 70 26.61 7.22 -2.70
C ASP A 70 25.67 6.89 -1.52
N PHE A 71 24.41 6.53 -1.82
CA PHE A 71 23.33 6.26 -0.85
C PHE A 71 22.94 7.46 0.03
N ASN A 72 22.01 8.28 -0.45
CA ASN A 72 21.18 9.12 0.40
C ASN A 72 20.42 8.21 1.38
N GLU A 73 20.94 8.05 2.60
CA GLU A 73 20.46 7.15 3.64
C GLU A 73 19.05 7.59 4.08
N THR A 74 18.02 7.13 3.38
CA THR A 74 16.63 7.44 3.74
C THR A 74 16.26 6.70 5.02
N ALA A 75 15.34 7.26 5.81
CA ALA A 75 14.87 6.58 7.02
C ALA A 75 14.24 5.21 6.71
N PHE A 76 13.72 5.02 5.49
CA PHE A 76 13.26 3.71 5.02
C PHE A 76 14.42 2.78 4.65
N ALA A 77 15.54 3.29 4.10
CA ALA A 77 16.74 2.49 3.84
C ALA A 77 17.33 1.89 5.12
N GLN A 78 17.36 2.65 6.22
CA GLN A 78 17.81 2.14 7.53
C GLN A 78 16.93 0.99 8.03
N ILE A 79 15.60 1.09 7.85
CA ILE A 79 14.67 0.02 8.21
C ILE A 79 14.86 -1.19 7.30
N LEU A 80 15.10 -0.97 6.00
CA LEU A 80 15.42 -2.05 5.06
C LEU A 80 16.67 -2.80 5.50
N ASP A 81 17.76 -2.11 5.83
CA ASP A 81 19.01 -2.73 6.27
C ASP A 81 18.81 -3.56 7.55
N MET A 82 18.03 -3.06 8.51
CA MET A 82 17.70 -3.79 9.75
C MET A 82 16.82 -5.03 9.53
N THR A 83 16.07 -5.07 8.42
CA THR A 83 15.08 -6.13 8.14
C THR A 83 15.48 -7.03 6.98
N THR A 84 16.62 -6.76 6.33
CA THR A 84 17.14 -7.60 5.26
C THR A 84 17.70 -8.88 5.89
N PRO A 85 17.27 -10.07 5.43
CA PRO A 85 17.70 -11.33 6.03
C PRO A 85 19.22 -11.50 5.89
N GLN A 86 19.92 -11.68 7.02
CA GLN A 86 21.31 -12.13 7.04
C GLN A 86 21.34 -13.65 6.90
N GLU A 87 22.24 -14.18 6.08
CA GLU A 87 22.23 -15.54 5.50
C GLU A 87 22.18 -16.74 6.47
N ASP A 88 22.11 -16.55 7.80
CA ASP A 88 22.26 -17.61 8.81
C ASP A 88 21.07 -17.84 9.78
N HIS A 89 19.96 -17.08 9.72
CA HIS A 89 18.88 -17.15 10.74
C HIS A 89 17.43 -17.20 10.20
N GLU A 90 17.09 -18.26 9.45
CA GLU A 90 15.79 -18.49 8.77
C GLU A 90 14.49 -18.32 9.59
N ARG A 91 14.52 -18.27 10.93
CA ARG A 91 13.30 -18.18 11.77
C ARG A 91 12.96 -16.78 12.27
N VAL A 92 13.92 -15.85 12.29
CA VAL A 92 13.66 -14.45 12.66
C VAL A 92 13.09 -13.67 11.46
N ASP A 93 13.38 -14.15 10.25
CA ASP A 93 13.09 -13.48 8.98
C ASP A 93 11.59 -13.31 8.68
N ASP A 94 10.74 -14.25 9.11
CA ASP A 94 9.30 -14.15 8.87
C ASP A 94 8.64 -13.04 9.71
N TYR A 95 9.18 -12.71 10.88
CA TYR A 95 8.62 -11.69 11.77
C TYR A 95 8.80 -10.27 11.23
N HIS A 96 9.92 -9.99 10.58
CA HIS A 96 10.24 -8.67 10.03
C HIS A 96 9.75 -8.48 8.60
N ARG A 97 9.27 -9.54 7.94
CA ARG A 97 8.88 -9.52 6.52
C ARG A 97 7.84 -8.45 6.19
N LEU A 98 6.87 -8.22 7.07
CA LEU A 98 5.87 -7.16 6.88
C LEU A 98 6.49 -5.76 6.97
N ALA A 99 7.32 -5.53 7.99
CA ALA A 99 8.03 -4.27 8.16
C ALA A 99 8.99 -4.00 6.99
N HIS A 100 9.72 -5.01 6.54
CA HIS A 100 10.59 -4.93 5.36
C HIS A 100 9.81 -4.53 4.10
N TRP A 101 8.69 -5.21 3.84
CA TRP A 101 7.86 -4.92 2.67
C TRP A 101 7.28 -3.50 2.71
N LEU A 102 6.80 -3.05 3.87
CA LEU A 102 6.31 -1.69 4.07
C LEU A 102 7.43 -0.65 3.94
N ALA A 103 8.63 -0.94 4.45
CA ALA A 103 9.80 -0.08 4.27
C ALA A 103 10.18 0.06 2.80
N ALA A 104 10.15 -1.04 2.04
CA ALA A 104 10.39 -1.02 0.60
C ALA A 104 9.36 -0.17 -0.14
N VAL A 105 8.07 -0.28 0.22
CA VAL A 105 7.01 0.59 -0.33
C VAL A 105 7.31 2.07 -0.06
N GLY A 106 7.65 2.44 1.18
CA GLY A 106 8.01 3.80 1.54
C GLY A 106 9.22 4.33 0.77
N ALA A 107 10.28 3.53 0.68
CA ALA A 107 11.50 3.88 -0.07
C ALA A 107 11.24 4.04 -1.57
N ILE A 108 10.40 3.19 -2.19
CA ILE A 108 10.01 3.33 -3.60
C ILE A 108 9.25 4.62 -3.81
N VAL A 109 8.28 4.94 -2.95
CA VAL A 109 7.49 6.17 -3.05
C VAL A 109 8.40 7.39 -2.92
N GLU A 110 9.32 7.40 -1.96
CA GLU A 110 10.28 8.49 -1.78
C GLU A 110 11.19 8.65 -3.00
N ALA A 111 11.73 7.55 -3.53
CA ALA A 111 12.55 7.58 -4.74
C ALA A 111 11.77 8.11 -5.95
N LEU A 112 10.53 7.65 -6.15
CA LEU A 112 9.66 8.14 -7.21
C LEU A 112 9.34 9.63 -7.04
N TRP A 113 9.07 10.09 -5.82
CA TRP A 113 8.85 11.51 -5.53
C TRP A 113 10.07 12.37 -5.90
N LYS A 114 11.27 11.90 -5.54
CA LYS A 114 12.55 12.53 -5.89
C LYS A 114 12.94 12.35 -7.37
N SER A 115 12.10 11.69 -8.17
CA SER A 115 12.38 11.32 -9.56
C SER A 115 13.60 10.40 -9.77
N ASP A 116 14.05 9.71 -8.71
CA ASP A 116 15.07 8.66 -8.78
C ASP A 116 14.43 7.34 -9.23
N THR A 117 14.24 7.23 -10.55
CA THR A 117 13.70 6.01 -11.16
C THR A 117 14.64 4.81 -11.01
N LYS A 118 15.96 5.00 -10.91
CA LYS A 118 16.92 3.87 -10.80
C LYS A 118 16.72 3.12 -9.49
N THR A 119 16.70 3.85 -8.37
CA THR A 119 16.48 3.27 -7.04
C THR A 119 15.09 2.66 -6.92
N ALA A 120 14.06 3.34 -7.43
CA ALA A 120 12.70 2.82 -7.45
C ALA A 120 12.60 1.46 -8.17
N ASN A 121 13.21 1.32 -9.35
CA ASN A 121 13.19 0.05 -10.10
C ASN A 121 13.95 -1.08 -9.39
N LYS A 122 15.07 -0.76 -8.72
CA LYS A 122 15.82 -1.75 -7.93
C LYS A 122 14.95 -2.31 -6.80
N LEU A 123 14.24 -1.44 -6.08
CA LEU A 123 13.40 -1.80 -4.93
C LEU A 123 12.07 -2.46 -5.33
N ILE A 124 11.54 -2.20 -6.53
CA ILE A 124 10.31 -2.83 -7.02
C ILE A 124 10.41 -4.36 -7.02
N ASN A 125 11.58 -4.92 -7.33
CA ASN A 125 11.76 -6.38 -7.31
C ASN A 125 11.53 -6.95 -5.90
N THR A 126 11.93 -6.23 -4.85
CA THR A 126 11.76 -6.62 -3.45
C THR A 126 10.28 -6.77 -3.07
N ILE A 127 9.40 -5.88 -3.54
CA ILE A 127 7.95 -5.95 -3.22
C ILE A 127 7.20 -6.99 -4.06
N LEU A 128 7.74 -7.41 -5.20
CA LEU A 128 7.14 -8.39 -6.10
C LEU A 128 7.32 -9.83 -5.61
N GLU A 129 8.49 -10.16 -5.06
CA GLU A 129 8.85 -11.55 -4.75
C GLU A 129 8.07 -12.13 -3.57
N LYS A 130 7.70 -11.31 -2.57
CA LYS A 130 7.26 -11.83 -1.26
C LYS A 130 6.22 -10.96 -0.56
N ILE A 131 5.00 -10.87 -1.10
CA ILE A 131 3.87 -10.21 -0.40
C ILE A 131 3.62 -10.89 0.97
N PRO A 132 3.81 -10.18 2.10
CA PRO A 132 3.59 -10.74 3.43
C PRO A 132 2.10 -10.83 3.75
N LEU A 133 1.71 -11.86 4.51
CA LEU A 133 0.37 -11.95 5.09
C LEU A 133 0.23 -11.02 6.30
N SER A 134 -0.99 -10.64 6.64
CA SER A 134 -1.27 -9.86 7.84
C SER A 134 -0.88 -10.63 9.12
N LEU A 135 -0.30 -9.92 10.09
CA LEU A 135 0.09 -10.51 11.39
C LEU A 135 -1.08 -10.50 12.40
N VAL A 136 -2.11 -9.67 12.16
CA VAL A 136 -3.21 -9.49 13.10
C VAL A 136 -4.28 -10.56 12.94
N SER A 137 -4.51 -11.32 14.00
CA SER A 137 -5.71 -12.15 14.17
C SER A 137 -6.67 -11.42 15.09
N ARG A 138 -7.67 -10.72 14.56
CA ARG A 138 -8.72 -10.11 15.40
C ARG A 138 -9.55 -11.22 16.07
N GLU A 139 -9.61 -11.23 17.40
CA GLU A 139 -10.55 -12.07 18.13
C GLU A 139 -11.97 -11.65 17.76
N MET A 140 -12.73 -12.56 17.17
CA MET A 140 -14.13 -12.34 16.87
C MET A 140 -14.98 -13.28 17.71
N MET A 141 -15.78 -12.71 18.61
CA MET A 141 -16.82 -13.45 19.34
C MET A 141 -17.90 -13.86 18.32
N GLY A 142 -17.97 -15.16 17.97
CA GLY A 142 -18.91 -15.69 16.98
C GLY A 142 -18.80 -17.22 16.83
N SER A 143 -19.67 -17.82 16.02
CA SER A 143 -19.56 -19.24 15.68
C SER A 143 -18.25 -19.52 14.92
N ASP A 144 -17.61 -20.67 15.16
CA ASP A 144 -16.32 -21.00 14.52
C ASP A 144 -16.38 -20.94 12.98
N VAL A 145 -17.52 -21.28 12.38
CA VAL A 145 -17.71 -21.32 10.92
C VAL A 145 -17.82 -19.91 10.31
N ASP A 146 -18.57 -19.02 10.95
CA ASP A 146 -18.70 -17.63 10.49
C ASP A 146 -17.39 -16.85 10.73
N MET A 147 -16.65 -17.19 11.79
CA MET A 147 -15.35 -16.61 12.12
C MET A 147 -14.28 -16.94 11.08
N VAL A 148 -14.17 -18.21 10.66
CA VAL A 148 -13.17 -18.64 9.67
C VAL A 148 -13.43 -17.96 8.32
N GLY A 149 -14.68 -17.93 7.86
CA GLY A 149 -15.03 -17.28 6.60
C GLY A 149 -14.82 -15.76 6.62
N HIS A 150 -15.00 -15.11 7.77
CA HIS A 150 -14.71 -13.68 7.91
C HIS A 150 -13.21 -13.38 7.89
N LYS A 151 -12.40 -14.15 8.63
CA LYS A 151 -10.94 -13.99 8.64
C LYS A 151 -10.31 -14.21 7.25
N GLU A 152 -10.81 -15.20 6.51
CA GLU A 152 -10.38 -15.46 5.13
C GLU A 152 -10.65 -14.24 4.22
N ARG A 153 -11.83 -13.61 4.34
CA ARG A 153 -12.17 -12.39 3.58
C ARG A 153 -11.29 -11.19 3.95
N LEU A 154 -10.94 -11.02 5.23
CA LEU A 154 -10.02 -9.97 5.67
C LEU A 154 -8.60 -10.18 5.14
N ASN A 155 -8.10 -11.42 5.18
CA ASN A 155 -6.80 -11.76 4.59
C ASN A 155 -6.80 -11.55 3.05
N GLN A 156 -7.92 -11.87 2.40
CA GLN A 156 -8.09 -11.59 0.97
C GLN A 156 -8.05 -10.08 0.69
N LEU A 157 -8.70 -9.26 1.52
CA LEU A 157 -8.68 -7.80 1.38
C LEU A 157 -7.27 -7.24 1.57
N ASP A 158 -6.54 -7.68 2.60
CA ASP A 158 -5.15 -7.31 2.85
C ASP A 158 -4.25 -7.64 1.64
N GLY A 159 -4.35 -8.88 1.14
CA GLY A 159 -3.59 -9.30 -0.05
C GLY A 159 -3.93 -8.51 -1.31
N LEU A 160 -5.21 -8.16 -1.53
CA LEU A 160 -5.61 -7.30 -2.66
C LEU A 160 -5.11 -5.87 -2.49
N THR A 161 -5.09 -5.33 -1.27
CA THR A 161 -4.57 -3.99 -0.98
C THR A 161 -3.09 -3.91 -1.35
N LYS A 162 -2.30 -4.87 -0.88
CA LYS A 162 -0.86 -4.97 -1.18
C LYS A 162 -0.59 -5.14 -2.68
N LYS A 163 -1.40 -5.94 -3.39
CA LYS A 163 -1.33 -6.06 -4.86
C LYS A 163 -1.65 -4.74 -5.58
N SER A 164 -2.67 -4.02 -5.13
CA SER A 164 -3.03 -2.72 -5.70
C SER A 164 -1.88 -1.70 -5.52
N ILE A 165 -1.22 -1.70 -4.36
CA ILE A 165 -0.01 -0.89 -4.11
C ILE A 165 1.09 -1.24 -5.12
N ILE A 166 1.40 -2.52 -5.30
CA ILE A 166 2.43 -2.98 -6.26
C ILE A 166 2.14 -2.47 -7.67
N HIS A 167 0.95 -2.74 -8.20
CA HIS A 167 0.58 -2.31 -9.56
C HIS A 167 0.64 -0.78 -9.72
N THR A 168 0.24 -0.03 -8.69
CA THR A 168 0.34 1.44 -8.70
C THR A 168 1.80 1.91 -8.76
N LEU A 169 2.69 1.34 -7.95
CA LEU A 169 4.10 1.73 -7.91
C LEU A 169 4.86 1.32 -9.18
N VAL A 170 4.58 0.12 -9.72
CA VAL A 170 5.15 -0.34 -11.00
C VAL A 170 4.69 0.59 -12.12
N GLY A 171 3.39 0.89 -12.18
CA GLY A 171 2.84 1.82 -13.17
C GLY A 171 3.47 3.21 -13.10
N ALA A 172 3.58 3.76 -11.88
CA ALA A 172 4.22 5.05 -11.66
C ALA A 172 5.71 5.06 -12.07
N ALA A 173 6.47 4.02 -11.74
CA ALA A 173 7.87 3.90 -12.10
C ALA A 173 8.08 3.81 -13.62
N LEU A 174 7.21 3.08 -14.33
CA LEU A 174 7.24 3.00 -15.79
C LEU A 174 6.89 4.34 -16.43
N LEU A 175 5.87 5.03 -15.93
CA LEU A 175 5.46 6.33 -16.43
C LEU A 175 6.56 7.40 -16.25
N LYS A 176 7.26 7.40 -15.10
CA LYS A 176 8.37 8.33 -14.83
C LYS A 176 9.61 8.07 -15.69
N LYS A 177 9.80 6.88 -16.28
CA LYS A 177 10.91 6.63 -17.23
C LYS A 177 10.76 7.39 -18.55
N GLY A 178 9.53 7.74 -18.95
CA GLY A 178 9.25 8.55 -20.12
C GLY A 178 9.46 7.90 -21.49
N LYS A 179 9.83 6.60 -21.57
CA LYS A 179 9.95 5.88 -22.85
C LYS A 179 8.57 5.48 -23.36
N SER A 180 8.30 5.64 -24.67
CA SER A 180 6.97 5.39 -25.25
C SER A 180 6.39 4.00 -24.94
N GLU A 181 7.22 2.95 -24.98
CA GLU A 181 6.79 1.58 -24.63
C GLU A 181 6.50 1.43 -23.13
N ASP A 182 7.29 2.07 -22.27
CA ASP A 182 7.09 2.05 -20.82
C ASP A 182 5.83 2.85 -20.42
N LEU A 183 5.50 3.92 -21.15
CA LEU A 183 4.33 4.75 -20.88
C LEU A 183 3.02 3.94 -20.98
N LEU A 184 2.81 3.20 -22.09
CA LEU A 184 1.61 2.39 -22.28
C LEU A 184 1.52 1.24 -21.26
N ARG A 185 2.64 0.57 -21.00
CA ARG A 185 2.71 -0.49 -19.97
C ARG A 185 2.43 0.07 -18.59
N GLY A 186 2.93 1.27 -18.29
CA GLY A 186 2.66 1.95 -17.03
C GLY A 186 1.17 2.23 -16.82
N VAL A 187 0.47 2.68 -17.86
CA VAL A 187 -1.00 2.86 -17.83
C VAL A 187 -1.73 1.53 -17.64
N GLU A 188 -1.31 0.46 -18.30
CA GLU A 188 -1.89 -0.87 -18.12
C GLU A 188 -1.78 -1.34 -16.66
N GLU A 189 -0.63 -1.15 -16.02
CA GLU A 189 -0.43 -1.48 -14.61
C GLU A 189 -1.33 -0.64 -13.68
N LEU A 190 -1.50 0.66 -13.97
CA LEU A 190 -2.45 1.49 -13.21
C LEU A 190 -3.90 0.99 -13.37
N TRP A 191 -4.31 0.57 -14.57
CA TRP A 191 -5.63 -0.03 -14.77
C TRP A 191 -5.80 -1.35 -14.03
N ASN A 192 -4.75 -2.17 -13.93
CA ASN A 192 -4.77 -3.40 -13.14
C ASN A 192 -4.97 -3.07 -11.65
N ALA A 193 -4.33 -2.01 -11.15
CA ALA A 193 -4.56 -1.52 -9.79
C ALA A 193 -6.04 -1.11 -9.57
N GLU A 194 -6.66 -0.42 -10.52
CA GLU A 194 -8.07 0.00 -10.43
C GLU A 194 -9.05 -1.19 -10.50
N LYS A 195 -8.79 -2.18 -11.35
CA LYS A 195 -9.57 -3.43 -11.36
C LYS A 195 -9.55 -4.11 -10.00
N ILE A 196 -8.38 -4.17 -9.36
CA ILE A 196 -8.23 -4.72 -8.00
C ILE A 196 -9.00 -3.87 -6.97
N LYS A 197 -8.99 -2.53 -7.07
CA LYS A 197 -9.80 -1.68 -6.18
C LYS A 197 -11.30 -1.93 -6.33
N MET A 198 -11.78 -2.24 -7.53
CA MET A 198 -13.19 -2.59 -7.75
C MET A 198 -13.57 -3.94 -7.15
N THR A 199 -12.68 -4.94 -7.21
CA THR A 199 -12.91 -6.22 -6.53
C THR A 199 -12.90 -6.05 -5.00
N MET A 200 -12.01 -5.21 -4.46
CA MET A 200 -11.98 -4.86 -3.03
C MET A 200 -13.30 -4.21 -2.57
N LYS A 201 -13.84 -3.24 -3.32
CA LYS A 201 -15.14 -2.61 -3.00
C LYS A 201 -16.28 -3.62 -2.96
N THR A 202 -16.30 -4.56 -3.90
CA THR A 202 -17.31 -5.63 -3.96
C THR A 202 -17.20 -6.58 -2.77
N LEU A 203 -15.97 -6.88 -2.36
CA LEU A 203 -15.69 -7.73 -1.20
C LEU A 203 -16.11 -7.04 0.11
N LEU A 204 -15.77 -5.76 0.28
CA LEU A 204 -16.18 -4.95 1.43
C LEU A 204 -17.71 -4.87 1.57
N ALA A 205 -18.43 -4.60 0.49
CA ALA A 205 -19.89 -4.57 0.50
C ALA A 205 -20.52 -5.92 0.95
N ARG A 206 -19.88 -7.05 0.62
CA ARG A 206 -20.30 -8.38 1.07
C ARG A 206 -19.98 -8.64 2.54
N ILE A 207 -18.94 -8.00 3.10
CA ILE A 207 -18.64 -8.06 4.52
C ILE A 207 -19.70 -7.28 5.31
N ASP A 208 -20.02 -6.06 4.87
CA ASP A 208 -20.96 -5.17 5.56
C ASP A 208 -22.40 -5.70 5.57
N ASN A 209 -22.88 -6.23 4.44
CA ASN A 209 -24.25 -6.74 4.29
C ASN A 209 -24.56 -7.99 5.14
N ASN A 210 -23.55 -8.69 5.65
CA ASN A 210 -23.74 -9.91 6.44
C ASN A 210 -23.89 -9.66 7.96
N HIS A 211 -23.83 -8.40 8.43
CA HIS A 211 -23.76 -8.11 9.87
C HIS A 211 -24.65 -6.93 10.32
N GLU A 212 -25.97 -7.05 10.19
CA GLU A 212 -26.92 -6.09 10.78
C GLU A 212 -26.90 -6.07 12.33
N HIS A 213 -26.32 -7.06 13.02
CA HIS A 213 -26.27 -7.13 14.49
C HIS A 213 -24.94 -6.70 15.13
N ARG A 214 -23.96 -6.21 14.35
CA ARG A 214 -22.59 -5.96 14.84
C ARG A 214 -22.18 -4.47 14.89
N ASN A 215 -22.99 -3.57 14.34
CA ASN A 215 -22.75 -2.12 14.33
C ASN A 215 -22.64 -1.50 15.74
N GLN A 216 -23.06 -2.21 16.79
CA GLN A 216 -22.90 -1.77 18.18
C GLN A 216 -21.56 -2.20 18.80
N ILE A 217 -21.03 -3.38 18.45
CA ILE A 217 -19.78 -3.94 19.01
C ILE A 217 -18.56 -3.48 18.19
N LEU A 218 -18.72 -3.25 16.88
CA LEU A 218 -17.68 -2.67 16.04
C LEU A 218 -17.45 -1.19 16.37
N LYS A 219 -18.47 -0.45 16.83
CA LYS A 219 -18.30 0.96 17.25
C LYS A 219 -17.35 1.12 18.45
N ASP A 220 -17.38 0.18 19.39
CA ASP A 220 -16.45 0.17 20.55
C ASP A 220 -15.07 -0.44 20.21
N SER A 221 -14.95 -1.14 19.07
CA SER A 221 -13.71 -1.76 18.58
C SER A 221 -13.03 -0.97 17.44
N GLU A 222 -13.74 -0.08 16.74
CA GLU A 222 -13.23 0.86 15.75
C GLU A 222 -12.29 1.89 16.39
N ASP A 223 -12.42 2.11 17.70
CA ASP A 223 -11.51 2.95 18.49
C ASP A 223 -10.14 2.28 18.77
N ILE A 224 -9.98 0.98 18.47
CA ILE A 224 -8.70 0.27 18.58
C ILE A 224 -8.22 -0.09 17.17
N ILE A 225 -7.66 0.89 16.47
CA ILE A 225 -6.94 0.65 15.22
C ILE A 225 -5.63 -0.02 15.55
N ASP A 226 -5.45 -1.25 15.10
CA ASP A 226 -4.18 -1.95 15.22
C ASP A 226 -3.09 -1.22 14.43
N LEU A 227 -1.88 -1.21 14.99
CA LEU A 227 -0.73 -0.50 14.44
C LEU A 227 -0.45 -0.93 12.98
N GLU A 228 -0.55 -2.22 12.68
CA GLU A 228 -0.40 -2.75 11.32
C GLU A 228 -1.39 -2.11 10.34
N SER A 229 -2.69 -2.14 10.65
CA SER A 229 -3.71 -1.52 9.81
C SER A 229 -3.50 -0.01 9.65
N SER A 230 -3.02 0.67 10.71
CA SER A 230 -2.65 2.09 10.61
C SER A 230 -1.51 2.30 9.62
N VAL A 231 -0.41 1.56 9.73
CA VAL A 231 0.77 1.72 8.86
C VAL A 231 0.43 1.36 7.42
N LEU A 232 -0.31 0.27 7.19
CA LEU A 232 -0.78 -0.12 5.87
C LEU A 232 -1.70 0.95 5.27
N GLY A 233 -2.58 1.56 6.07
CA GLY A 233 -3.42 2.68 5.63
C GLY A 233 -2.63 3.92 5.22
N LEU A 234 -1.54 4.24 5.93
CA LEU A 234 -0.63 5.32 5.54
C LEU A 234 0.12 4.99 4.24
N ALA A 235 0.61 3.75 4.11
CA ALA A 235 1.28 3.26 2.91
C ALA A 235 0.34 3.28 1.68
N GLU A 236 -0.91 2.84 1.86
CA GLU A 236 -1.96 2.92 0.83
C GLU A 236 -2.20 4.38 0.42
N PHE A 237 -2.28 5.30 1.38
CA PHE A 237 -2.51 6.72 1.11
C PHE A 237 -1.38 7.35 0.29
N VAL A 238 -0.14 7.19 0.72
CA VAL A 238 1.00 7.81 0.02
C VAL A 238 1.20 7.19 -1.37
N THR A 239 0.91 5.89 -1.51
CA THR A 239 0.89 5.22 -2.81
C THR A 239 -0.23 5.75 -3.69
N ALA A 240 -1.41 6.03 -3.14
CA ALA A 240 -2.50 6.65 -3.91
C ALA A 240 -2.17 8.08 -4.37
N VAL A 241 -1.42 8.85 -3.58
CA VAL A 241 -0.91 10.17 -4.02
C VAL A 241 0.05 10.01 -5.20
N THR A 242 0.98 9.06 -5.11
CA THR A 242 1.90 8.70 -6.21
C THR A 242 1.14 8.21 -7.44
N GLY A 243 0.07 7.44 -7.25
CA GLY A 243 -0.81 6.97 -8.31
C GLY A 243 -1.57 8.10 -9.00
N LEU A 244 -2.03 9.11 -8.25
CA LEU A 244 -2.64 10.31 -8.84
C LEU A 244 -1.62 11.08 -9.70
N GLU A 245 -0.39 11.25 -9.22
CA GLU A 245 0.69 11.87 -10.00
C GLU A 245 0.94 11.08 -11.29
N ALA A 246 0.99 9.74 -11.20
CA ALA A 246 1.15 8.87 -12.36
C ALA A 246 -0.02 9.01 -13.36
N TRP A 247 -1.26 9.08 -12.88
CA TRP A 247 -2.41 9.36 -13.74
C TRP A 247 -2.34 10.73 -14.42
N ILE A 248 -1.83 11.76 -13.73
CA ILE A 248 -1.61 13.08 -14.33
C ILE A 248 -0.52 13.01 -15.41
N ILE A 249 0.58 12.28 -15.18
CA ILE A 249 1.62 12.05 -16.19
C ILE A 249 1.02 11.35 -17.41
N ALA A 250 0.24 10.28 -17.20
CA ALA A 250 -0.44 9.56 -18.26
C ALA A 250 -1.41 10.48 -19.03
N TRP A 251 -2.21 11.27 -18.32
CA TRP A 251 -3.15 12.23 -18.90
C TRP A 251 -2.47 13.23 -19.82
N ARG A 252 -1.27 13.69 -19.46
CA ARG A 252 -0.50 14.66 -20.27
C ARG A 252 0.19 14.06 -21.49
N LEU A 253 0.64 12.81 -21.40
CA LEU A 253 1.55 12.24 -22.41
C LEU A 253 0.85 11.26 -23.35
N ILE A 254 -0.10 10.45 -22.87
CA ILE A 254 -0.68 9.35 -23.65
C ILE A 254 -1.54 9.82 -24.82
N PRO A 255 -2.42 10.85 -24.68
CA PRO A 255 -3.21 11.34 -25.81
C PRO A 255 -2.36 11.81 -26.99
N THR A 256 -1.13 12.26 -26.74
CA THR A 256 -0.20 12.72 -27.79
C THR A 256 0.51 11.58 -28.54
N LEU A 257 0.45 10.34 -28.01
CA LEU A 257 1.18 9.19 -28.52
C LEU A 257 0.30 8.19 -29.27
N VAL A 258 -1.02 8.29 -29.14
CA VAL A 258 -1.98 7.31 -29.68
C VAL A 258 -2.86 7.97 -30.74
N GLU A 259 -3.26 7.21 -31.75
CA GLU A 259 -4.11 7.71 -32.86
C GLU A 259 -5.50 8.19 -32.40
N ASP A 260 -6.06 7.58 -31.34
CA ASP A 260 -7.36 7.92 -30.74
C ASP A 260 -7.18 8.78 -29.46
N GLY A 261 -6.46 9.91 -29.61
CA GLY A 261 -6.05 10.78 -28.51
C GLY A 261 -7.22 11.28 -27.65
N ASP A 262 -8.30 11.73 -28.28
CA ASP A 262 -9.47 12.32 -27.60
C ASP A 262 -10.19 11.30 -26.70
N ALA A 263 -10.35 10.05 -27.17
CA ALA A 263 -10.97 9.00 -26.36
C ALA A 263 -10.09 8.59 -25.17
N TRP A 264 -8.77 8.65 -25.33
CA TRP A 264 -7.82 8.45 -24.23
C TRP A 264 -7.85 9.61 -23.24
N GLU A 265 -7.94 10.84 -23.72
CA GLU A 265 -8.03 12.03 -22.88
C GLU A 265 -9.27 11.99 -21.98
N ALA A 266 -10.44 11.66 -22.52
CA ALA A 266 -11.68 11.53 -21.74
C ALA A 266 -11.56 10.47 -20.64
N LYS A 267 -11.03 9.28 -20.97
CA LYS A 267 -10.82 8.18 -20.00
C LYS A 267 -9.84 8.57 -18.89
N LEU A 268 -8.73 9.21 -19.25
CA LEU A 268 -7.70 9.62 -18.29
C LEU A 268 -8.19 10.76 -17.40
N THR A 269 -8.95 11.69 -17.97
CA THR A 269 -9.62 12.76 -17.21
C THR A 269 -10.54 12.19 -16.14
N GLU A 270 -11.33 11.17 -16.50
CA GLU A 270 -12.18 10.47 -15.53
C GLU A 270 -11.36 9.79 -14.42
N GLN A 271 -10.22 9.17 -14.75
CA GLN A 271 -9.35 8.53 -13.75
C GLN A 271 -8.69 9.53 -12.81
N VAL A 272 -8.24 10.68 -13.30
CA VAL A 272 -7.71 11.77 -12.47
C VAL A 272 -8.78 12.29 -11.51
N ARG A 273 -10.02 12.46 -12.00
CA ARG A 273 -11.17 12.87 -11.17
C ARG A 273 -11.49 11.83 -10.09
N ASN A 274 -11.59 10.56 -10.48
CA ASN A 274 -11.91 9.45 -9.57
C ASN A 274 -10.82 9.26 -8.50
N SER A 275 -9.54 9.34 -8.88
CA SER A 275 -8.39 9.24 -7.98
C SER A 275 -8.33 10.41 -7.00
N SER A 276 -8.61 11.64 -7.47
CA SER A 276 -8.70 12.83 -6.62
C SER A 276 -9.81 12.69 -5.56
N LEU A 277 -10.98 12.18 -5.97
CA LEU A 277 -12.08 11.90 -5.05
C LEU A 277 -11.75 10.80 -4.05
N GLN A 278 -11.07 9.73 -4.48
CA GLN A 278 -10.61 8.65 -3.60
C GLN A 278 -9.69 9.21 -2.50
N LEU A 279 -8.67 9.99 -2.86
CA LEU A 279 -7.75 10.60 -1.90
C LEU A 279 -8.48 11.50 -0.89
N ARG A 280 -9.43 12.32 -1.35
CA ARG A 280 -10.28 13.13 -0.44
C ARG A 280 -11.07 12.30 0.55
N ARG A 281 -11.55 11.11 0.16
CA ARG A 281 -12.24 10.18 1.05
C ARG A 281 -11.26 9.52 2.03
N MET A 282 -10.05 9.19 1.58
CA MET A 282 -9.02 8.58 2.43
C MET A 282 -8.53 9.53 3.52
N ILE A 283 -8.34 10.82 3.26
CA ILE A 283 -7.93 11.84 4.27
C ILE A 283 -8.86 11.88 5.50
N ARG A 284 -10.11 11.41 5.36
CA ARG A 284 -11.09 11.35 6.46
C ARG A 284 -10.95 10.11 7.35
N ARG A 285 -10.06 9.16 7.02
CA ARG A 285 -9.82 7.96 7.82
C ARG A 285 -9.03 8.30 9.08
N HIS A 286 -9.32 7.60 10.17
CA HIS A 286 -8.71 7.79 11.48
C HIS A 286 -7.17 7.68 11.49
N SER A 287 -6.58 6.78 10.70
CA SER A 287 -5.11 6.67 10.56
C SER A 287 -4.45 7.92 9.98
N LEU A 288 -5.25 8.82 9.40
CA LEU A 288 -4.82 10.08 8.79
C LEU A 288 -5.42 11.28 9.53
N ASP A 289 -5.93 11.12 10.78
CA ASP A 289 -6.56 12.22 11.53
C ASP A 289 -5.61 13.42 11.70
N GLY A 290 -4.29 13.21 11.75
CA GLY A 290 -3.29 14.29 11.73
C GLY A 290 -3.25 15.11 10.43
N LEU A 291 -3.64 14.52 9.30
CA LEU A 291 -3.72 15.16 7.97
C LEU A 291 -5.10 15.74 7.66
N ARG A 292 -6.12 15.38 8.44
CA ARG A 292 -7.50 15.88 8.29
C ARG A 292 -7.60 17.40 8.44
N THR A 293 -6.64 18.00 9.12
CA THR A 293 -6.51 19.45 9.31
C THR A 293 -5.78 20.15 8.16
N ASN A 294 -5.19 19.40 7.22
CA ASN A 294 -4.47 19.96 6.08
C ASN A 294 -5.46 20.39 4.99
N HIS A 295 -6.07 21.57 5.20
CA HIS A 295 -7.06 22.16 4.31
C HIS A 295 -6.52 22.36 2.89
N GLU A 296 -5.21 22.64 2.75
CA GLU A 296 -4.58 22.89 1.45
C GLU A 296 -4.62 21.67 0.53
N ILE A 297 -4.35 20.46 1.06
CA ILE A 297 -4.42 19.23 0.26
C ILE A 297 -5.85 19.00 -0.22
N ILE A 298 -6.83 19.18 0.67
CA ILE A 298 -8.25 19.00 0.33
C ILE A 298 -8.65 20.01 -0.75
N GLU A 299 -8.21 21.26 -0.63
CA GLU A 299 -8.49 22.31 -1.60
C GLU A 299 -7.86 22.01 -2.96
N ARG A 300 -6.58 21.62 -3.00
CA ARG A 300 -5.87 21.25 -4.24
C ARG A 300 -6.54 20.06 -4.94
N LEU A 301 -6.90 19.01 -4.21
CA LEU A 301 -7.63 17.87 -4.76
C LEU A 301 -9.03 18.27 -5.26
N THR A 302 -9.68 19.24 -4.61
CA THR A 302 -10.98 19.76 -5.05
C THR A 302 -10.84 20.56 -6.33
N ARG A 303 -9.83 21.44 -6.42
CA ARG A 303 -9.52 22.22 -7.63
C ARG A 303 -9.15 21.32 -8.79
N LEU A 304 -8.30 20.31 -8.57
CA LEU A 304 -7.94 19.33 -9.60
C LEU A 304 -9.15 18.53 -10.09
N GLY A 305 -9.99 18.06 -9.17
CA GLY A 305 -11.22 17.36 -9.53
C GLY A 305 -12.19 18.24 -10.32
N ALA A 306 -12.35 19.51 -9.95
CA ALA A 306 -13.18 20.47 -10.67
C ALA A 306 -12.64 20.78 -12.06
N TYR A 307 -11.32 20.94 -12.19
CA TYR A 307 -10.65 21.14 -13.48
C TYR A 307 -10.82 19.94 -14.42
N ALA A 308 -10.68 18.72 -13.90
CA ALA A 308 -10.94 17.51 -14.68
C ALA A 308 -12.43 17.41 -15.09
N SER A 309 -13.36 17.84 -14.23
CA SER A 309 -14.79 17.86 -14.58
C SER A 309 -15.12 18.88 -15.67
N SER A 310 -14.58 20.10 -15.62
CA SER A 310 -14.86 21.11 -16.65
C SER A 310 -14.36 20.70 -18.03
N GLN A 311 -13.23 19.98 -18.11
CA GLN A 311 -12.71 19.45 -19.38
C GLN A 311 -13.63 18.40 -20.01
N LEU A 312 -14.37 17.62 -19.21
CA LEU A 312 -15.36 16.67 -19.75
C LEU A 312 -16.59 17.40 -20.31
N ASP A 313 -17.07 18.43 -19.61
CA ASP A 313 -18.25 19.20 -20.03
C ASP A 313 -17.98 20.00 -21.33
N ASP A 314 -16.76 20.51 -21.52
CA ASP A 314 -16.36 21.22 -22.74
C ASP A 314 -16.26 20.29 -23.98
N VAL A 315 -15.85 19.02 -23.78
CA VAL A 315 -15.77 18.01 -24.86
C VAL A 315 -17.17 17.52 -25.27
N ASP A 316 -18.07 17.31 -24.31
CA ASP A 316 -19.47 16.93 -24.59
C ASP A 316 -20.23 18.08 -25.28
N SER A 317 -19.98 19.34 -24.91
CA SER A 317 -20.60 20.50 -25.56
C SER A 317 -20.06 20.79 -26.98
N ALA A 318 -18.84 20.37 -27.30
CA ALA A 318 -18.26 20.52 -28.64
C ALA A 318 -18.75 19.48 -29.66
N CYS A 319 -19.36 18.39 -29.18
CA CYS A 319 -19.93 17.33 -30.02
C CYS A 319 -21.42 17.54 -30.40
N GLU A 320 -22.06 18.62 -29.94
CA GLU A 320 -23.49 18.93 -30.18
C GLU A 320 -23.75 20.00 -31.28
N VAL A 321 -22.82 20.26 -32.20
CA VAL A 321 -23.01 21.24 -33.30
C VAL A 321 -22.92 20.60 -34.69
#